data_AF-R7U8L7-F1
#
_entry.id   AF-R7U8L7-F1
#
_cell.length_a   1.000
_cell.length_b   1.000
_cell.length_c   1.000
_cell.angle_alpha   90.00
_cell.angle_beta   90.00
_cell.angle_gamma   90.00
#
_symmetry.space_group_name_H-M   'P 1'
#
loop_
_entity.id
_entity.type
_entity.pdbx_description
1 polymer ?
#
loop_
_entity_poly.entity_id
_entity_poly.type
_entity_poly.pdbx_seq_one_letter_code
_entity_poly.pdbx_strand_id
1 'polypeptide(L)'
;MAALPKLTDEEARYLTRDELLRRYRDLECGYLRVASDRGSMMKDLNQRMQIHLTEIRGLKDVNQRLQDDNQELRDLCCFLDDDRRKAMKLAREWQRFGRYTSSVMRSELAAYQHKLQELEKQQEGLVRDNFELKELCLFLDRERETDPSSAGRAEGDGTPTLGEWRKSSRQ
;
A
#
# COMPACT_ATOMS: atom_id res chain seq x y z
N MET A 1 6.63 -39.95 -60.90
CA MET A 1 7.37 -39.45 -62.09
C MET A 1 7.60 -40.63 -63.01
N ALA A 2 6.94 -40.65 -64.18
CA ALA A 2 7.15 -41.72 -65.15
C ALA A 2 8.59 -41.62 -65.70
N ALA A 3 9.33 -42.71 -65.68
CA ALA A 3 10.65 -42.77 -66.30
C ALA A 3 10.49 -42.56 -67.81
N LEU A 4 11.29 -41.66 -68.40
CA LEU A 4 11.34 -41.51 -69.85
C LEU A 4 11.79 -42.86 -70.45
N PRO A 5 11.03 -43.45 -71.39
CA PRO A 5 11.36 -44.75 -71.95
C PRO A 5 12.75 -44.68 -72.61
N LYS A 6 13.67 -45.52 -72.12
CA LYS A 6 15.03 -45.60 -72.65
C LYS A 6 14.99 -46.48 -73.90
N LEU A 7 15.38 -45.90 -75.04
CA LEU A 7 15.58 -46.63 -76.29
C LEU A 7 16.84 -47.50 -76.15
N THR A 8 16.74 -48.77 -76.53
CA THR A 8 17.92 -49.65 -76.57
C THR A 8 18.67 -49.51 -77.90
N ASP A 9 19.98 -49.82 -77.90
CA ASP A 9 20.84 -49.70 -79.09
C ASP A 9 20.37 -50.58 -80.27
N GLU A 10 19.70 -51.70 -80.01
CA GLU A 10 19.11 -52.53 -81.07
C GLU A 10 17.89 -51.87 -81.72
N GLU A 11 16.98 -51.32 -80.92
CA GLU A 11 15.80 -50.61 -81.42
C GLU A 11 16.18 -49.34 -82.20
N ALA A 12 17.30 -48.71 -81.84
CA ALA A 12 17.84 -47.54 -82.53
C ALA A 12 18.30 -47.83 -83.97
N ARG A 13 18.74 -49.07 -84.26
CA ARG A 13 19.22 -49.45 -85.61
C ARG A 13 18.09 -49.59 -86.63
N TYR A 14 16.85 -49.81 -86.18
CA TYR A 14 15.67 -49.95 -87.04
C TYR A 14 14.98 -48.62 -87.36
N LEU A 15 15.47 -47.51 -86.79
CA LEU A 15 14.88 -46.18 -86.96
C LEU A 15 15.63 -45.37 -88.03
N THR A 16 14.88 -44.59 -88.78
CA THR A 16 15.45 -43.61 -89.71
C THR A 16 16.05 -42.43 -88.96
N ARG A 17 16.98 -41.72 -89.61
CA ARG A 17 17.60 -40.49 -89.08
C ARG A 17 16.56 -39.48 -88.57
N ASP A 18 15.48 -39.28 -89.32
CA ASP A 18 14.45 -38.31 -88.98
C ASP A 18 13.63 -38.74 -87.76
N GLU A 19 13.37 -40.04 -87.59
CA GLU A 19 12.67 -40.57 -86.41
C GLU A 19 13.53 -40.47 -85.14
N LEU A 20 14.84 -40.71 -85.24
CA LEU A 20 15.80 -40.50 -84.15
C LEU A 20 15.86 -39.02 -83.76
N LEU A 21 15.92 -38.11 -84.72
CA LEU A 21 15.90 -36.66 -84.46
C LEU A 21 14.60 -36.20 -83.81
N ARG A 22 13.45 -36.72 -84.26
CA ARG A 22 12.14 -36.38 -83.71
C ARG A 22 12.04 -36.85 -82.25
N ARG A 23 12.44 -38.10 -81.96
CA ARG A 23 12.50 -38.64 -80.59
C ARG A 23 13.48 -37.89 -79.69
N TYR A 24 14.66 -37.52 -80.20
CA TYR A 24 15.62 -36.73 -79.42
C TYR A 24 15.01 -35.38 -79.00
N ARG A 25 14.34 -34.68 -79.92
CA ARG A 25 13.64 -33.42 -79.61
C ARG A 25 12.51 -33.63 -78.60
N ASP A 26 11.76 -34.72 -78.69
CA ASP A 26 10.69 -35.03 -77.73
C ASP A 26 11.25 -35.30 -76.32
N LEU A 27 12.36 -36.05 -76.22
CA LEU A 27 13.07 -36.29 -74.97
C LEU A 27 13.65 -35.01 -74.39
N GLU A 28 14.26 -34.16 -75.21
CA GLU A 28 14.83 -32.86 -74.82
C GLU A 28 13.73 -31.92 -74.30
N CYS A 29 12.61 -31.80 -75.03
CA CYS A 29 11.42 -31.06 -74.58
C CYS A 29 10.85 -31.61 -73.26
N GLY A 30 10.77 -32.93 -73.11
CA GLY A 30 10.29 -33.58 -71.89
C GLY A 30 11.22 -33.33 -70.70
N TYR A 31 12.53 -33.42 -70.91
CA TYR A 31 13.54 -33.11 -69.90
C TYR A 31 13.47 -31.64 -69.47
N LEU A 32 13.40 -30.70 -70.41
CA LEU A 32 13.27 -29.28 -70.14
C LEU A 32 11.99 -28.97 -69.33
N ARG A 33 10.87 -29.63 -69.65
CA ARG A 33 9.63 -29.47 -68.89
C ARG A 33 9.77 -29.95 -67.45
N VAL A 34 10.29 -31.16 -67.23
CA VAL A 34 10.51 -31.69 -65.88
C VAL A 34 11.50 -30.83 -65.08
N ALA A 35 12.56 -30.33 -65.72
CA ALA A 35 13.51 -29.44 -65.10
C ALA A 35 12.84 -28.11 -64.69
N SER A 36 11.99 -27.54 -65.55
CA SER A 36 11.19 -26.35 -65.26
C SER A 36 10.21 -26.56 -64.11
N ASP A 37 9.45 -27.66 -64.13
CA ASP A 37 8.49 -28.02 -63.07
C ASP A 37 9.18 -28.18 -61.72
N ARG A 38 10.34 -28.85 -61.71
CA ARG A 38 11.18 -28.98 -60.50
C ARG A 38 11.67 -27.62 -60.00
N GLY A 39 12.08 -26.75 -60.92
CA GLY A 39 12.50 -25.37 -60.58
C GLY A 39 11.37 -24.55 -59.98
N SER A 40 10.16 -24.65 -60.53
CA SER A 40 8.96 -24.00 -59.98
C SER A 40 8.63 -24.52 -58.58
N MET A 41 8.59 -25.85 -58.41
CA MET A 41 8.29 -26.47 -57.13
C MET A 41 9.31 -26.08 -56.04
N MET A 42 10.60 -25.99 -56.41
CA MET A 42 11.63 -25.55 -55.47
C MET A 42 11.45 -24.09 -55.04
N LYS A 43 11.03 -23.20 -55.96
CA LYS A 43 10.72 -21.81 -55.62
C LYS A 43 9.56 -21.72 -54.64
N ASP A 44 8.49 -22.48 -54.88
CA ASP A 44 7.31 -22.51 -54.01
C ASP A 44 7.64 -23.04 -52.61
N LEU A 45 8.44 -24.11 -52.53
CA LEU A 45 8.93 -24.66 -51.25
C LEU A 45 9.77 -23.64 -50.49
N ASN A 46 10.69 -22.96 -51.17
CA ASN A 46 11.53 -21.92 -50.56
C ASN A 46 10.69 -20.72 -50.07
N GLN A 47 9.68 -20.30 -50.84
CA GLN A 47 8.79 -19.22 -50.44
C GLN A 47 7.99 -19.57 -49.18
N ARG A 48 7.39 -20.77 -49.13
CA ARG A 48 6.65 -21.25 -47.95
C ARG A 48 7.56 -21.39 -46.74
N MET A 49 8.76 -21.93 -46.93
CA MET A 49 9.76 -22.04 -45.87
C MET A 49 10.11 -20.67 -45.29
N GLN A 50 10.29 -19.64 -46.13
CA GLN A 50 10.57 -18.29 -45.61
C GLN A 50 9.42 -17.69 -44.83
N ILE A 51 8.17 -17.90 -45.28
CA ILE A 51 6.99 -17.46 -44.53
C ILE A 51 6.97 -18.11 -43.14
N HIS A 52 7.14 -19.43 -43.04
CA HIS A 52 7.19 -20.11 -41.75
C HIS A 52 8.36 -19.65 -40.87
N LEU A 53 9.53 -19.37 -41.46
CA LEU A 53 10.65 -18.81 -40.70
C LEU A 53 10.31 -17.42 -40.12
N THR A 54 9.62 -16.56 -40.87
CA THR A 54 9.18 -15.26 -40.37
C THR A 54 8.13 -15.39 -39.27
N GLU A 55 7.19 -16.32 -39.41
CA GLU A 55 6.17 -16.61 -38.39
C GLU A 55 6.79 -17.15 -37.10
N ILE A 56 7.73 -18.10 -37.20
CA ILE A 56 8.46 -18.63 -36.04
C ILE A 56 9.21 -17.52 -35.30
N ARG A 57 9.81 -16.56 -36.02
CA ARG A 57 10.47 -15.41 -35.39
C ARG A 57 9.45 -14.51 -34.68
N GLY A 58 8.34 -14.17 -35.32
CA GLY A 58 7.28 -13.36 -34.71
C GLY A 58 6.68 -14.01 -33.46
N LEU A 59 6.43 -15.31 -33.50
CA LEU A 59 5.93 -16.06 -32.33
C LEU A 59 6.95 -16.08 -31.18
N LYS A 60 8.25 -16.18 -31.49
CA LYS A 60 9.31 -16.07 -30.47
C LYS A 60 9.32 -14.71 -29.81
N ASP A 61 9.18 -13.63 -30.57
CA ASP A 61 9.18 -12.26 -30.03
C ASP A 61 7.97 -12.03 -29.11
N VAL A 62 6.78 -12.51 -29.51
CA VAL A 62 5.57 -12.43 -28.66
C VAL A 62 5.75 -13.26 -27.39
N ASN A 63 6.27 -14.48 -27.52
CA ASN A 63 6.50 -15.34 -26.35
C ASN A 63 7.51 -14.72 -25.37
N GLN A 64 8.57 -14.07 -25.88
CA GLN A 64 9.52 -13.36 -25.03
C GLN A 64 8.84 -12.23 -24.26
N ARG A 65 8.03 -11.40 -24.92
CA ARG A 65 7.28 -10.33 -24.25
C ARG A 65 6.34 -10.87 -23.17
N LEU A 66 5.63 -11.95 -23.46
CA LEU A 66 4.77 -12.60 -22.47
C LEU A 66 5.57 -13.17 -21.29
N GLN A 67 6.80 -13.65 -21.51
CA GLN A 67 7.67 -14.10 -20.43
C GLN A 67 8.14 -12.94 -19.56
N ASP A 68 8.51 -11.81 -20.17
CA ASP A 68 8.91 -10.59 -19.47
C ASP A 68 7.73 -10.07 -18.63
N ASP A 69 6.53 -9.94 -19.22
CA ASP A 69 5.31 -9.54 -18.51
C ASP A 69 4.99 -10.51 -17.34
N ASN A 70 5.15 -11.82 -17.55
CA ASN A 70 4.95 -12.81 -16.48
C ASN A 70 5.95 -12.65 -15.34
N GLN A 71 7.20 -12.28 -15.65
CA GLN A 71 8.20 -12.03 -14.62
C GLN A 71 7.88 -10.76 -13.84
N GLU A 72 7.50 -9.68 -14.52
CA GLU A 72 7.06 -8.43 -13.88
C GLU A 72 5.85 -8.65 -12.96
N LEU A 73 4.87 -9.45 -13.38
CA LEU A 73 3.72 -9.81 -12.56
C LEU A 73 4.13 -10.59 -11.30
N ARG A 74 5.11 -11.50 -11.40
CA ARG A 74 5.64 -12.24 -10.24
C ARG A 74 6.33 -11.29 -9.26
N ASP A 75 7.13 -10.36 -9.77
CA ASP A 75 7.84 -9.39 -8.95
C ASP A 75 6.85 -8.45 -8.23
N LEU A 76 5.80 -8.02 -8.94
CA LEU A 76 4.71 -7.24 -8.36
C LEU A 76 3.97 -8.01 -7.27
N CYS A 77 3.67 -9.29 -7.49
CA CYS A 77 3.06 -10.13 -6.45
C CYS A 77 3.93 -10.20 -5.19
N CYS A 78 5.25 -10.38 -5.33
CA CYS A 78 6.18 -10.36 -4.19
C CYS A 78 6.14 -9.02 -3.44
N PHE A 79 6.17 -7.90 -4.18
CA PHE A 79 6.10 -6.56 -3.60
C PHE A 79 4.80 -6.33 -2.81
N LEU A 80 3.65 -6.69 -3.38
CA LEU A 80 2.35 -6.53 -2.74
C LEU A 80 2.20 -7.42 -1.50
N ASP A 81 2.78 -8.62 -1.51
CA ASP A 81 2.79 -9.50 -0.33
C ASP A 81 3.61 -8.91 0.82
N ASP A 82 4.74 -8.27 0.52
CA ASP A 82 5.55 -7.58 1.52
C ASP A 82 4.82 -6.37 2.11
N ASP A 83 4.17 -5.56 1.27
CA ASP A 83 3.37 -4.43 1.73
C ASP A 83 2.17 -4.88 2.56
N ARG A 84 1.49 -5.96 2.16
CA ARG A 84 0.43 -6.57 2.96
C ARG A 84 0.94 -7.01 4.33
N ARG A 85 2.13 -7.63 4.40
CA ARG A 85 2.76 -8.03 5.67
C ARG A 85 3.10 -6.81 6.54
N LYS A 86 3.63 -5.73 5.96
CA LYS A 86 3.92 -4.48 6.67
C LYS A 86 2.63 -3.85 7.22
N ALA A 87 1.57 -3.77 6.41
CA ALA A 87 0.28 -3.23 6.83
C ALA A 87 -0.32 -4.02 8.00
N MET A 88 -0.21 -5.34 7.98
CA MET A 88 -0.67 -6.20 9.09
C MET A 88 0.12 -5.98 10.39
N LYS A 89 1.44 -5.77 10.31
CA LYS A 89 2.26 -5.42 11.48
C LYS A 89 1.84 -4.06 12.03
N LEU A 90 1.70 -3.05 11.17
CA LEU A 90 1.28 -1.71 11.55
C LEU A 90 -0.11 -1.72 12.22
N ALA A 91 -1.07 -2.47 11.68
CA ALA A 91 -2.40 -2.60 12.26
C ALA A 91 -2.36 -3.19 13.69
N ARG A 92 -1.50 -4.19 13.94
CA ARG A 92 -1.31 -4.77 15.28
C ARG A 92 -0.69 -3.77 16.25
N GLU A 93 0.33 -3.05 15.81
CA GLU A 93 0.97 -1.99 16.60
C GLU A 93 -0.03 -0.87 16.93
N TRP A 94 -0.84 -0.47 15.94
CA TRP A 94 -1.89 0.52 16.11
C TRP A 94 -2.94 0.08 17.14
N GLN A 95 -3.38 -1.18 17.10
CA GLN A 95 -4.29 -1.73 18.11
C GLN A 95 -3.65 -1.76 19.50
N ARG A 96 -2.36 -2.06 19.60
CA ARG A 96 -1.63 -2.05 20.88
C ARG A 96 -1.52 -0.64 21.43
N PHE A 97 -1.16 0.31 20.57
CA PHE A 97 -1.10 1.74 20.89
C PHE A 97 -2.47 2.23 21.37
N GLY A 98 -3.54 1.95 20.62
CA GLY A 98 -4.90 2.36 21.00
C GLY A 98 -5.33 1.81 22.37
N ARG A 99 -5.03 0.53 22.65
CA ARG A 99 -5.30 -0.08 23.98
C ARG A 99 -4.49 0.59 25.09
N TYR A 100 -3.20 0.80 24.88
CA TYR A 100 -2.31 1.46 25.85
C TYR A 100 -2.79 2.88 26.15
N THR A 101 -2.97 3.70 25.12
CA THR A 101 -3.41 5.10 25.26
C THR A 101 -4.77 5.19 25.95
N SER A 102 -5.74 4.34 25.60
CA SER A 102 -7.04 4.31 26.28
C SER A 102 -6.91 3.94 27.77
N SER A 103 -6.05 2.96 28.10
CA SER A 103 -5.81 2.57 29.49
C SER A 103 -5.18 3.70 30.30
N VAL A 104 -4.14 4.34 29.76
CA VAL A 104 -3.45 5.46 30.41
C VAL A 104 -4.41 6.63 30.61
N MET A 105 -5.13 7.04 29.57
CA MET A 105 -6.08 8.15 29.65
C MET A 105 -7.17 7.91 30.69
N ARG A 106 -7.71 6.69 30.79
CA ARG A 106 -8.70 6.36 31.85
C ARG A 106 -8.10 6.46 33.24
N SER A 107 -6.87 5.97 33.42
CA SER A 107 -6.17 6.06 34.71
C SER A 107 -5.91 7.51 35.10
N GLU A 108 -5.44 8.34 34.17
CA GLU A 108 -5.17 9.76 34.42
C GLU A 108 -6.46 10.52 34.71
N LEU A 109 -7.54 10.30 33.94
CA LEU A 109 -8.85 10.91 34.20
C LEU A 109 -9.39 10.54 35.59
N ALA A 110 -9.26 9.28 36.00
CA ALA A 110 -9.68 8.85 37.33
C ALA A 110 -8.84 9.54 38.43
N ALA A 111 -7.53 9.68 38.22
CA ALA A 111 -6.66 10.39 39.17
C ALA A 111 -7.03 11.88 39.27
N TYR A 112 -7.31 12.54 38.15
CA TYR A 112 -7.76 13.94 38.15
C TYR A 112 -9.12 14.09 38.82
N GLN A 113 -10.08 13.20 38.55
CA GLN A 113 -11.39 13.21 39.21
C GLN A 113 -11.27 13.03 40.73
N HIS A 114 -10.44 12.09 41.18
CA HIS A 114 -10.19 11.89 42.61
C HIS A 114 -9.59 13.16 43.24
N LYS A 115 -8.61 13.79 42.57
CA LYS A 115 -8.00 15.01 43.11
C LYS A 115 -8.98 16.18 43.17
N LEU A 116 -9.86 16.29 42.19
CA LEU A 116 -10.91 17.31 42.15
C LEU A 116 -11.86 17.16 43.34
N GLN A 117 -12.33 15.95 43.61
CA GLN A 117 -13.20 15.65 44.76
C GLN A 117 -12.52 15.97 46.11
N GLU A 118 -11.23 15.68 46.24
CA GLU A 118 -10.47 16.02 47.45
C GLU A 118 -10.41 17.54 47.66
N LEU A 119 -10.13 18.30 46.59
CA LEU A 119 -10.09 19.76 46.63
C LEU A 119 -11.46 20.37 46.93
N GLU A 120 -12.53 19.84 46.35
CA GLU A 120 -13.91 20.26 46.63
C GLU A 120 -14.25 20.06 48.13
N LYS A 121 -13.94 18.89 48.70
CA LYS A 121 -14.15 18.62 50.13
C LYS A 121 -13.35 19.56 51.03
N GLN A 122 -12.11 19.85 50.67
CA GLN A 122 -11.27 20.82 51.40
C GLN A 122 -11.88 22.23 51.33
N GLN A 123 -12.37 22.64 50.16
CA GLN A 123 -13.04 23.93 49.99
C GLN A 123 -14.31 24.03 50.83
N GLU A 124 -15.13 22.98 50.89
CA GLU A 124 -16.32 22.93 51.76
C GLU A 124 -15.97 23.02 53.25
N GLY A 125 -14.86 22.39 53.67
CA GLY A 125 -14.33 22.54 55.03
C GLY A 125 -13.97 23.99 55.33
N LEU A 126 -13.14 24.61 54.47
CA LEU A 126 -12.75 26.01 54.63
C LEU A 126 -13.94 26.96 54.64
N VAL A 127 -14.98 26.70 53.84
CA VAL A 127 -16.20 27.51 53.85
C VAL A 127 -16.93 27.41 55.19
N ARG A 128 -17.02 26.21 55.77
CA ARG A 128 -17.62 26.01 57.12
C ARG A 128 -16.79 26.70 58.19
N ASP A 129 -15.48 26.50 58.21
CA ASP A 129 -14.59 27.14 59.17
C ASP A 129 -14.69 28.67 59.09
N ASN A 130 -14.75 29.23 57.87
CA ASN A 130 -14.96 30.67 57.66
C ASN A 130 -16.33 31.15 58.17
N PHE A 131 -17.36 30.31 58.11
CA PHE A 131 -18.68 30.65 58.63
C PHE A 131 -18.68 30.67 60.16
N GLU A 132 -18.14 29.62 60.79
CA GLU A 132 -18.00 29.52 62.25
C GLU A 132 -17.15 30.67 62.82
N LEU A 133 -16.03 31.01 62.15
CA LEU A 133 -15.21 32.17 62.54
C LEU A 133 -15.97 33.49 62.46
N LYS A 134 -16.80 33.69 61.43
CA LYS A 134 -17.64 34.89 61.33
C LYS A 134 -18.67 34.96 62.46
N GLU A 135 -19.30 33.83 62.81
CA GLU A 135 -20.25 33.78 63.92
C GLU A 135 -19.57 34.08 65.27
N LEU A 136 -18.37 33.54 65.50
CA LEU A 136 -17.57 33.84 66.69
C LEU A 136 -17.21 35.32 66.79
N CYS A 137 -16.76 35.95 65.69
CA CYS A 137 -16.48 37.39 65.69
C CYS A 137 -17.75 38.20 66.04
N LEU A 138 -18.89 37.88 65.43
CA LEU A 138 -20.16 38.56 65.74
C LEU A 138 -20.59 38.37 67.20
N PHE A 139 -20.35 37.20 67.79
CA PHE A 139 -20.63 36.95 69.19
C PHE A 139 -19.74 37.79 70.11
N LEU A 140 -18.42 37.80 69.87
CA LEU A 140 -17.46 38.59 70.64
C LEU A 140 -17.74 40.10 70.53
N ASP A 141 -18.12 40.59 69.35
CA ASP A 141 -18.51 42.00 69.16
C ASP A 141 -19.73 42.36 70.02
N ARG A 142 -20.75 41.48 70.10
CA ARG A 142 -21.91 41.69 70.98
C ARG A 142 -21.53 41.67 72.46
N GLU A 143 -20.66 40.76 72.89
CA GLU A 143 -20.21 40.71 74.29
C GLU A 143 -19.48 42.01 74.69
N ARG A 144 -18.61 42.54 73.81
CA ARG A 144 -17.92 43.82 74.02
C ARG A 144 -18.89 45.00 74.14
N GLU A 145 -19.97 45.02 73.35
CA GLU A 145 -21.01 46.06 73.44
C GLU A 145 -21.82 45.97 74.75
N THR A 146 -21.97 44.78 75.33
CA THR A 146 -22.75 44.56 76.56
C THR A 146 -21.97 44.71 77.86
N ASP A 147 -20.64 44.82 77.82
CA ASP A 147 -19.79 44.92 79.01
C ASP A 147 -19.40 46.40 79.32
N PRO A 148 -20.10 47.10 80.24
CA PRO A 148 -19.95 48.54 80.46
C PRO A 148 -18.58 48.94 81.05
N SER A 149 -17.77 47.97 81.48
CA SER A 149 -16.41 48.21 81.99
C SER A 149 -15.37 48.38 80.88
N SER A 150 -15.72 48.04 79.62
CA SER A 150 -14.80 48.09 78.47
C SER A 150 -14.88 49.40 77.67
N ALA A 151 -15.92 50.21 77.88
CA ALA A 151 -16.16 51.48 77.18
C ALA A 151 -15.09 52.56 77.44
N GLY A 152 -14.11 52.31 78.32
CA GLY A 152 -13.06 53.26 78.70
C GLY A 152 -11.64 52.96 78.18
N ARG A 153 -11.43 51.95 77.31
CA ARG A 153 -10.07 51.59 76.85
C ARG A 153 -9.89 51.33 75.35
N ALA A 154 -10.82 51.77 74.50
CA ALA A 154 -10.73 51.58 73.05
C ALA A 154 -10.21 52.84 72.32
N GLU A 155 -9.01 53.31 72.66
CA GLU A 155 -8.23 54.22 71.81
C GLU A 155 -6.90 53.56 71.51
N GLY A 156 -6.81 52.90 70.35
CA GLY A 156 -5.59 52.26 69.86
C GLY A 156 -5.77 50.77 69.64
N ASP A 157 -6.58 50.39 68.65
CA ASP A 157 -6.57 49.01 68.17
C ASP A 157 -6.40 48.98 66.66
N GLY A 158 -5.22 48.51 66.23
CA GLY A 158 -4.84 48.32 64.83
C GLY A 158 -5.50 47.08 64.27
N THR A 159 -6.83 47.03 64.26
CA THR A 159 -7.60 45.96 63.64
C THR A 159 -7.53 46.12 62.12
N PRO A 160 -6.85 45.21 61.40
CA PRO A 160 -6.68 45.35 59.97
C PRO A 160 -8.03 45.20 59.27
N THR A 161 -8.32 46.13 58.38
CA THR A 161 -9.58 46.11 57.63
C THR A 161 -9.67 44.87 56.75
N LEU A 162 -10.87 44.41 56.42
CA LEU A 162 -11.11 43.21 55.61
C LEU A 162 -10.31 43.20 54.26
N GLY A 163 -9.91 44.38 53.78
CA GLY A 163 -9.04 44.55 52.61
C GLY A 163 -7.57 44.21 52.82
N GLU A 164 -7.05 44.28 54.05
CA GLU A 164 -5.65 43.95 54.39
C GLU A 164 -5.44 42.44 54.52
N TRP A 165 -6.42 41.72 55.08
CA TRP A 165 -6.45 40.25 55.09
C TRP A 165 -6.43 39.66 53.68
N ARG A 166 -7.16 40.28 52.75
CA ARG A 166 -7.25 39.84 51.35
C ARG A 166 -5.92 39.96 50.58
N LYS A 167 -5.03 40.87 51.02
CA LYS A 167 -3.69 41.03 50.45
C LYS A 167 -2.69 40.01 51.01
N SER A 168 -2.85 39.63 52.28
CA SER A 168 -1.97 38.64 52.93
C SER A 168 -2.20 37.20 52.42
N SER A 169 -3.45 36.80 52.15
CA SER A 169 -3.75 35.44 51.64
C SER A 169 -3.47 35.20 50.14
N ARG A 170 -2.84 36.16 49.44
CA ARG A 170 -2.47 36.05 48.00
C ARG A 170 -0.95 35.93 47.77
N GLN A 171 -0.16 35.85 48.82
CA GLN A 171 1.28 35.57 48.77
C GLN A 171 1.57 34.10 49.07
#